data_AF-A0A9D5P385-F1
#
_entry.id   AF-A0A9D5P385-F1
#
_cell.length_a   1.000
_cell.length_b   1.000
_cell.length_c   1.000
_cell.angle_alpha   90.00
_cell.angle_beta   90.00
_cell.angle_gamma   90.00
#
_symmetry.space_group_name_H-M   'P 1'
#
loop_
_entity.id
_entity.type
_entity.pdbx_description
1 polymer ?
#
loop_
_entity_poly.entity_id
_entity_poly.type
_entity_poly.pdbx_seq_one_letter_code
_entity_poly.pdbx_strand_id
1 'polypeptide(L)'
;MKRIICVMALSGLSLAGFAQTDSITPLRILNEDNTKVKADYIPVTQYWKEHNIFQHLDLSLTAGTTGIGFDVASPVTEWAQVRAGYEFMPRFSKRMNFDLTIGGRPARSYDADGNRQETTFDRMSEFLYQFTGYDVDDHVDMIGKPTINNFKFLVDVFPFKQNRHWHFTAGFYWGPSQFAYAENAVESAVSLVSVGIYNRMYEKAVADEPLFDLESMGFDGMDYQPEYMDKIYKKIIGFGRLGFAVGEFNGAFGVDKYGKYHQISADHYSYDEAGKIVFDEETMAAYNTLYAPGDAYIVEPDDRGVVSVSAKSNSFKPYLGFGYSGRLVKNRDDWKVSFDCGAMFWGGTPDVYVNDGINLTKDVKNVKGQVGSYVDMFNAFKIFPVLSVRFTKNLF
;
A
#
# COMPACT_ATOMS: atom_id res chain seq x y z
N MET A 1 37.78 7.60 14.26
CA MET A 1 36.96 6.38 14.48
C MET A 1 36.64 6.08 15.95
N LYS A 2 37.56 6.23 16.92
CA LYS A 2 37.29 5.97 18.36
C LYS A 2 36.25 6.90 19.04
N ARG A 3 35.91 8.05 18.45
CA ARG A 3 34.96 9.04 19.00
C ARG A 3 33.48 8.77 18.67
N ILE A 4 33.19 7.88 17.71
CA ILE A 4 31.81 7.53 17.29
C ILE A 4 31.18 6.49 18.23
N ILE A 5 32.00 5.68 18.91
CA ILE A 5 31.54 4.59 19.80
C ILE A 5 30.96 5.13 21.12
N CYS A 6 31.44 6.27 21.65
CA CYS A 6 30.90 6.83 22.89
C CYS A 6 29.48 7.41 22.75
N VAL A 7 29.10 7.89 21.57
CA VAL A 7 27.76 8.49 21.37
C VAL A 7 26.69 7.40 21.19
N MET A 8 27.04 6.25 20.58
CA MET A 8 26.10 5.12 20.45
C MET A 8 26.03 4.21 21.69
N ALA A 9 27.01 4.26 22.60
CA ALA A 9 26.96 3.49 23.84
C ALA A 9 26.02 4.09 24.91
N LEU A 10 25.67 5.39 24.82
CA LEU A 10 24.79 6.05 25.79
C LEU A 10 23.31 6.08 25.40
N SER A 11 22.95 5.78 24.14
CA SER A 11 21.54 5.68 23.72
C SER A 11 20.87 4.35 24.11
N GLY A 12 21.61 3.41 24.71
CA GLY A 12 21.12 2.10 25.16
C GLY A 12 20.54 2.07 26.58
N LEU A 13 20.52 3.18 27.31
CA LEU A 13 20.00 3.23 28.69
C LEU A 13 18.67 4.00 28.76
N SER A 14 17.60 3.22 28.77
CA SER A 14 16.28 3.49 29.38
C SER A 14 15.66 4.89 29.22
N LEU A 15 14.58 4.91 28.42
CA LEU A 15 13.54 5.93 28.32
C LEU A 15 12.67 6.07 29.60
N ALA A 16 13.26 6.01 30.79
CA ALA A 16 12.58 6.20 32.06
C ALA A 16 13.47 7.01 33.01
N GLY A 17 13.28 8.34 33.02
CA GLY A 17 14.07 9.21 33.89
C GLY A 17 13.96 10.71 33.62
N PHE A 18 12.89 11.20 33.00
CA PHE A 18 12.59 12.64 33.05
C PHE A 18 11.83 12.95 34.35
N ALA A 19 12.52 12.79 35.47
CA ALA A 19 12.15 13.37 36.76
C ALA A 19 13.36 13.30 37.71
N GLN A 20 14.01 14.45 37.90
CA GLN A 20 14.72 14.82 39.13
C GLN A 20 15.89 13.92 39.58
N THR A 21 17.11 14.15 39.09
CA THR A 21 18.32 14.25 39.93
C THR A 21 19.50 14.85 39.15
N ASP A 22 20.08 15.94 39.67
CA ASP A 22 21.34 16.53 39.21
C ASP A 22 22.52 15.56 39.47
N SER A 23 22.70 14.55 38.61
CA SER A 23 23.91 13.72 38.63
C SER A 23 24.88 14.20 37.56
N ILE A 24 25.73 15.17 37.95
CA ILE A 24 26.87 15.64 37.16
C ILE A 24 27.88 14.50 37.07
N THR A 25 27.74 13.65 36.05
CA THR A 25 28.72 12.60 35.79
C THR A 25 29.87 13.22 34.99
N PRO A 26 31.12 13.19 35.46
CA PRO A 26 32.23 13.78 34.72
C PRO A 26 32.69 12.85 33.58
N LEU A 27 32.92 13.41 32.39
CA LEU A 27 33.49 12.67 31.25
C LEU A 27 35.02 12.71 31.28
N ARG A 28 35.66 11.56 31.07
CA ARG A 28 37.12 11.43 31.01
C ARG A 28 37.62 11.68 29.60
N ILE A 29 38.46 12.70 29.41
CA ILE A 29 39.15 12.98 28.13
C ILE A 29 40.63 12.61 28.30
N LEU A 30 41.20 11.93 27.30
CA LEU A 30 42.63 11.62 27.23
C LEU A 30 43.29 12.63 26.28
N ASN A 31 44.12 13.53 26.82
CA ASN A 31 44.95 14.41 26.01
C ASN A 31 46.20 13.65 25.52
N GLU A 32 46.45 13.75 24.22
CA GLU A 32 47.50 13.02 23.50
C GLU A 32 48.74 13.92 23.31
N ASP A 33 49.10 14.69 24.33
CA ASP A 33 50.35 15.45 24.34
C ASP A 33 51.41 14.66 25.11
N ASN A 34 52.49 14.31 24.39
CA ASN A 34 53.62 13.52 24.87
C ASN A 34 54.37 14.24 25.99
N THR A 35 53.89 14.09 27.24
CA THR A 35 54.61 13.84 28.49
C THR A 35 53.68 14.21 29.66
N LYS A 36 53.21 13.19 30.39
CA LYS A 36 52.21 13.21 31.49
C LYS A 36 50.76 13.30 31.02
N VAL A 37 50.14 12.12 30.86
CA VAL A 37 48.70 11.95 30.70
C VAL A 37 47.99 12.43 31.98
N LYS A 38 47.51 13.68 32.00
CA LYS A 38 46.50 14.12 32.97
C LYS A 38 45.12 13.82 32.40
N ALA A 39 44.35 13.03 33.15
CA ALA A 39 42.94 12.84 32.86
C ALA A 39 42.19 14.04 33.44
N ASP A 40 41.78 14.96 32.57
CA ASP A 40 40.92 16.07 32.95
C ASP A 40 39.45 15.61 32.87
N TYR A 41 38.70 15.97 33.90
CA TYR A 41 37.29 15.62 34.06
C TYR A 41 36.45 16.88 33.84
N ILE A 42 35.71 16.92 32.75
CA ILE A 42 34.81 18.03 32.42
C ILE A 42 33.37 17.60 32.73
N PRO A 43 32.54 18.44 33.38
CA PRO A 43 31.11 18.19 33.52
C PRO A 43 30.46 17.95 32.14
N VAL A 44 29.60 16.93 32.02
CA VAL A 44 28.88 16.63 30.76
C VAL A 44 28.17 17.86 30.20
N THR A 45 27.56 18.66 31.07
CA THR A 45 26.86 19.90 30.70
C THR A 45 27.79 20.93 30.08
N GLN A 46 29.02 21.07 30.61
CA GLN A 46 30.03 21.94 30.04
C GLN A 46 30.54 21.40 28.70
N TYR A 47 30.75 20.08 28.58
CA TYR A 47 31.10 19.45 27.31
C TYR A 47 30.02 19.66 26.24
N TRP A 48 28.73 19.53 26.60
CA TRP A 48 27.59 19.80 25.71
C TRP A 48 27.55 21.26 25.28
N LYS A 49 27.84 22.17 26.21
CA LYS A 49 27.94 23.60 25.93
C LYS A 49 29.10 23.92 25.00
N GLU A 50 30.26 23.29 25.19
CA GLU A 50 31.44 23.48 24.35
C GLU A 50 31.26 22.91 22.93
N HIS A 51 30.43 21.87 22.76
CA HIS A 51 30.20 21.19 21.48
C HIS A 51 28.85 21.48 20.82
N ASN A 52 28.12 22.48 21.34
CA ASN A 52 26.81 22.90 20.85
C ASN A 52 25.76 21.77 20.77
N ILE A 53 25.76 20.89 21.77
CA ILE A 53 24.86 19.74 21.87
C ILE A 53 23.62 20.15 22.68
N PHE A 54 22.43 19.92 22.11
CA PHE A 54 21.13 20.21 22.71
C PHE A 54 20.94 21.65 23.20
N GLN A 55 21.67 22.61 22.63
CA GLN A 55 21.63 24.00 23.10
C GLN A 55 20.34 24.72 22.78
N HIS A 56 19.67 24.35 21.69
CA HIS A 56 18.37 24.90 21.34
C HIS A 56 17.40 23.82 20.89
N LEU A 57 16.12 24.09 21.09
CA LEU A 57 15.03 23.25 20.63
C LEU A 57 14.23 23.97 19.56
N ASP A 58 14.22 23.39 18.37
CA ASP A 58 13.46 23.86 17.22
C ASP A 58 12.16 23.06 17.14
N LEU A 59 11.01 23.74 17.12
CA LEU A 59 9.70 23.15 16.87
C LEU A 59 9.27 23.49 15.44
N SER A 60 8.90 22.49 14.66
CA SER A 60 8.51 22.67 13.25
C SER A 60 7.12 22.14 12.97
N LEU A 61 6.43 22.83 12.06
CA LEU A 61 5.30 22.30 11.31
C LEU A 61 5.78 21.89 9.92
N THR A 62 5.42 20.68 9.49
CA THR A 62 5.79 20.12 8.19
C THR A 62 4.55 19.90 7.34
N ALA A 63 4.63 20.19 6.05
CA ALA A 63 3.65 19.80 5.05
C ALA A 63 4.37 19.28 3.80
N GLY A 64 3.94 18.15 3.25
CA GLY A 64 4.61 17.48 2.14
C GLY A 64 3.86 16.29 1.57
N THR A 65 4.55 15.51 0.72
CA THR A 65 3.99 14.31 0.06
C THR A 65 3.67 13.18 1.02
N THR A 66 4.21 13.20 2.24
CA THR A 66 3.89 12.31 3.36
C THR A 66 2.73 12.81 4.22
N GLY A 67 2.21 14.02 3.95
CA GLY A 67 1.10 14.64 4.64
C GLY A 67 1.52 15.87 5.43
N ILE A 68 0.84 16.09 6.56
CA ILE A 68 1.12 17.19 7.50
C ILE A 68 1.63 16.63 8.81
N GLY A 69 2.43 17.39 9.52
CA GLY A 69 3.02 16.91 10.76
C GLY A 69 3.75 17.98 11.56
N PHE A 70 4.38 17.51 12.62
CA PHE A 70 5.22 18.31 13.47
C PHE A 70 6.50 17.56 13.79
N ASP A 71 7.57 18.29 14.06
CA ASP A 71 8.81 17.71 14.54
C ASP A 71 9.51 18.64 15.51
N VAL A 72 10.32 18.03 16.36
CA VAL A 72 11.29 18.70 17.21
C VAL A 72 12.68 18.38 16.69
N ALA A 73 13.54 19.38 16.67
CA ALA A 73 14.92 19.24 16.23
C ALA A 73 15.88 19.91 17.19
N SER A 74 17.07 19.35 17.32
CA SER A 74 18.11 19.91 18.18
C SER A 74 19.50 19.56 17.65
N PRO A 75 20.46 20.50 17.69
CA PRO A 75 21.82 20.25 17.25
C PRO A 75 22.49 19.23 18.18
N VAL A 76 23.19 18.26 17.61
CA VAL A 76 24.02 17.30 18.37
C VAL A 76 25.50 17.61 18.19
N THR A 77 25.87 18.30 17.11
CA THR A 77 27.20 18.88 16.90
C THR A 77 27.07 20.19 16.11
N GLU A 78 28.18 20.88 15.87
CA GLU A 78 28.19 22.06 15.00
C GLU A 78 27.73 21.82 13.55
N TRP A 79 27.78 20.57 13.08
CA TRP A 79 27.49 20.17 11.70
C TRP A 79 26.39 19.12 11.60
N ALA A 80 25.78 18.71 12.72
CA ALA A 80 24.70 17.73 12.72
C ALA A 80 23.55 18.11 13.66
N GLN A 81 22.34 17.89 13.19
CA GLN A 81 21.10 18.09 13.94
C GLN A 81 20.26 16.81 13.90
N VAL A 82 19.67 16.44 15.03
CA VAL A 82 18.72 15.34 15.10
C VAL A 82 17.30 15.90 15.10
N ARG A 83 16.40 15.24 14.37
CA ARG A 83 14.99 15.58 14.25
C ARG A 83 14.14 14.36 14.54
N ALA A 84 13.16 14.51 15.40
CA ALA A 84 12.14 13.50 15.66
C ALA A 84 10.75 14.12 15.49
N GLY A 85 9.83 13.42 14.84
CA GLY A 85 8.50 13.96 14.61
C GLY A 85 7.49 12.93 14.16
N TYR A 86 6.29 13.42 13.87
CA TYR A 86 5.19 12.61 13.40
C TYR A 86 4.50 13.30 12.22
N GLU A 87 4.19 12.53 11.19
CA GLU A 87 3.49 12.98 9.99
C GLU A 87 2.32 12.04 9.69
N PHE A 88 1.19 12.63 9.30
CA PHE A 88 0.01 11.90 8.87
C PHE A 88 -0.58 12.52 7.63
N MET A 89 -1.13 11.70 6.75
CA MET A 89 -1.85 12.17 5.58
C MET A 89 -3.30 12.48 5.95
N PRO A 90 -3.79 13.70 5.71
CA PRO A 90 -5.21 14.02 5.83
C PRO A 90 -6.05 13.09 4.94
N ARG A 91 -7.24 12.73 5.41
CA ARG A 91 -8.16 11.89 4.64
C ARG A 91 -8.71 12.70 3.47
N PHE A 92 -8.29 12.35 2.26
CA PHE A 92 -8.96 12.75 1.03
C PHE A 92 -9.27 11.50 0.20
N SER A 93 -10.26 11.65 -0.67
CA SER A 93 -10.79 10.58 -1.50
C SER A 93 -10.44 10.88 -2.96
N LYS A 94 -9.76 9.95 -3.63
CA LYS A 94 -9.53 10.02 -5.08
C LYS A 94 -10.38 8.95 -5.77
N ARG A 95 -11.27 9.37 -6.66
CA ARG A 95 -12.05 8.45 -7.50
C ARG A 95 -11.15 7.85 -8.59
N MET A 96 -11.23 6.55 -8.77
CA MET A 96 -10.55 5.76 -9.81
C MET A 96 -11.59 4.87 -10.47
N ASN A 97 -11.50 4.67 -11.78
CA ASN A 97 -12.53 3.96 -12.52
C ASN A 97 -11.92 2.68 -13.10
N PHE A 98 -12.63 1.56 -12.92
CA PHE A 98 -12.20 0.25 -13.38
C PHE A 98 -13.27 -0.35 -14.27
N ASP A 99 -12.91 -0.60 -15.53
CA ASP A 99 -13.82 -1.22 -16.48
C ASP A 99 -14.08 -2.69 -16.10
N LEU A 100 -15.33 -3.10 -16.21
CA LEU A 100 -15.74 -4.48 -16.06
C LEU A 100 -15.39 -5.28 -17.32
N THR A 101 -15.22 -6.59 -17.12
CA THR A 101 -14.97 -7.56 -18.18
C THR A 101 -15.83 -8.78 -17.98
N ILE A 102 -16.18 -9.44 -19.07
CA ILE A 102 -17.00 -10.64 -19.06
C ILE A 102 -16.37 -11.75 -19.89
N GLY A 103 -16.04 -12.87 -19.25
CA GLY A 103 -15.32 -13.98 -19.89
C GLY A 103 -14.00 -13.53 -20.52
N GLY A 104 -13.30 -12.57 -19.89
CA GLY A 104 -12.06 -11.97 -20.41
C GLY A 104 -12.24 -10.98 -21.57
N ARG A 105 -13.48 -10.64 -21.94
CA ARG A 105 -13.79 -9.66 -23.00
C ARG A 105 -14.13 -8.30 -22.38
N PRO A 106 -13.72 -7.18 -23.00
CA PRO A 106 -14.03 -5.84 -22.48
C PRO A 106 -15.53 -5.57 -22.53
N ALA A 107 -16.05 -4.83 -21.54
CA ALA A 107 -17.46 -4.44 -21.51
C ALA A 107 -17.84 -3.39 -22.57
N ARG A 108 -16.86 -2.68 -23.12
CA ARG A 108 -17.03 -1.70 -24.19
C ARG A 108 -16.21 -2.09 -25.40
N SER A 109 -16.79 -1.97 -26.59
CA SER A 109 -16.12 -2.16 -27.88
C SER A 109 -16.59 -1.10 -28.86
N TYR A 110 -15.69 -0.65 -29.73
CA TYR A 110 -15.98 0.36 -30.75
C TYR A 110 -15.53 -0.14 -32.12
N ASP A 111 -16.27 0.18 -33.18
CA ASP A 111 -15.86 -0.07 -34.56
C ASP A 111 -14.74 0.89 -35.01
N ALA A 112 -14.21 0.66 -36.22
CA ALA A 112 -13.17 1.50 -36.80
C ALA A 112 -13.62 2.95 -37.02
N ASP A 113 -14.93 3.19 -37.04
CA ASP A 113 -15.57 4.49 -37.22
C ASP A 113 -15.90 5.18 -35.88
N GLY A 114 -15.59 4.53 -34.75
CA GLY A 114 -15.79 5.05 -33.39
C GLY A 114 -17.19 4.84 -32.81
N ASN A 115 -18.07 4.07 -33.45
CA ASN A 115 -19.40 3.74 -32.92
C ASN A 115 -19.31 2.56 -31.95
N ARG A 116 -20.10 2.62 -30.87
CA ARG A 116 -20.18 1.55 -29.88
C ARG A 116 -20.84 0.32 -30.50
N GLN A 117 -20.13 -0.80 -30.46
CA GLN A 117 -20.65 -2.11 -30.87
C GLN A 117 -21.23 -2.84 -29.68
N GLU A 118 -22.30 -3.60 -29.92
CA GLU A 118 -22.91 -4.46 -28.90
C GLU A 118 -21.93 -5.55 -28.46
N THR A 119 -21.68 -5.60 -27.16
CA THR A 119 -20.71 -6.50 -26.53
C THR A 119 -21.39 -7.69 -25.87
N THR A 120 -20.57 -8.64 -25.38
CA THR A 120 -21.09 -9.71 -24.49
C THR A 120 -21.63 -9.12 -23.19
N PHE A 121 -21.07 -8.00 -22.73
CA PHE A 121 -21.53 -7.31 -21.54
C PHE A 121 -22.93 -6.74 -21.74
N ASP A 122 -23.22 -6.12 -22.88
CA ASP A 122 -24.56 -5.55 -23.15
C ASP A 122 -25.67 -6.61 -23.05
N ARG A 123 -25.46 -7.77 -23.68
CA ARG A 123 -26.42 -8.89 -23.63
C ARG A 123 -26.58 -9.48 -22.23
N MET A 124 -25.50 -9.52 -21.46
CA MET A 124 -25.52 -10.00 -20.09
C MET A 124 -26.20 -8.98 -19.16
N SER A 125 -25.91 -7.69 -19.32
CA SER A 125 -26.52 -6.61 -18.55
C SER A 125 -28.02 -6.56 -18.80
N GLU A 126 -28.47 -6.71 -20.06
CA GLU A 126 -29.88 -6.84 -20.38
C GLU A 126 -30.53 -8.08 -19.73
N PHE A 127 -29.83 -9.23 -19.72
CA PHE A 127 -30.30 -10.42 -19.02
C PHE A 127 -30.44 -10.19 -17.51
N LEU A 128 -29.47 -9.55 -16.87
CA LEU A 128 -29.53 -9.20 -15.45
C LEU A 128 -30.60 -8.17 -15.15
N TYR A 129 -30.84 -7.21 -16.04
CA TYR A 129 -31.93 -6.26 -15.91
C TYR A 129 -33.28 -6.98 -15.96
N GLN A 130 -33.48 -7.90 -16.92
CA GLN A 130 -34.70 -8.70 -16.99
C GLN A 130 -34.92 -9.56 -15.75
N PHE A 131 -33.83 -10.03 -15.11
CA PHE A 131 -33.89 -10.89 -13.94
C PHE A 131 -34.07 -10.11 -12.61
N THR A 132 -33.39 -8.98 -12.46
CA THR A 132 -33.29 -8.23 -11.20
C THR A 132 -34.05 -6.91 -11.19
N GLY A 133 -34.31 -6.32 -12.36
CA GLY A 133 -34.84 -4.97 -12.54
C GLY A 133 -33.82 -3.84 -12.33
N TYR A 134 -32.53 -4.16 -12.12
CA TYR A 134 -31.47 -3.18 -11.89
C TYR A 134 -30.47 -3.15 -13.04
N ASP A 135 -30.04 -1.95 -13.40
CA ASP A 135 -28.95 -1.74 -14.35
C ASP A 135 -27.60 -2.09 -13.71
N VAL A 136 -26.72 -2.71 -14.50
CA VAL A 136 -25.33 -2.98 -14.13
C VAL A 136 -24.44 -2.07 -14.95
N ASP A 137 -23.68 -1.22 -14.26
CA ASP A 137 -22.68 -0.38 -14.91
C ASP A 137 -21.57 -1.23 -15.52
N ASP A 138 -20.97 -0.75 -16.59
CA ASP A 138 -19.82 -1.38 -17.27
C ASP A 138 -18.46 -1.01 -16.65
N HIS A 139 -18.49 -0.27 -15.56
CA HIS A 139 -17.32 0.09 -14.77
C HIS A 139 -17.69 0.23 -13.30
N VAL A 140 -16.69 0.18 -12.42
CA VAL A 140 -16.84 0.48 -11.01
C VAL A 140 -15.91 1.60 -10.62
N ASP A 141 -16.47 2.55 -9.90
CA ASP A 141 -15.72 3.62 -9.27
C ASP A 141 -15.18 3.11 -7.95
N MET A 142 -13.89 3.29 -7.70
CA MET A 142 -13.28 3.09 -6.39
C MET A 142 -12.80 4.40 -5.80
N ILE A 143 -12.85 4.46 -4.48
CA ILE A 143 -12.43 5.59 -3.67
C ILE A 143 -11.10 5.22 -3.00
N GLY A 144 -10.01 5.72 -3.57
CA GLY A 144 -8.68 5.65 -2.98
C GLY A 144 -8.52 6.63 -1.81
N LYS A 145 -8.03 6.11 -0.69
CA LYS A 145 -7.77 6.82 0.57
C LYS A 145 -6.32 6.57 0.99
N PRO A 146 -5.46 7.61 1.07
CA PRO A 146 -4.14 7.44 1.63
C PRO A 146 -4.24 7.22 3.15
N THR A 147 -3.35 6.38 3.68
CA THR A 147 -3.32 5.99 5.11
C THR A 147 -1.94 6.17 5.74
N ILE A 148 -1.08 6.96 5.11
CA ILE A 148 0.28 7.27 5.57
C ILE A 148 0.20 7.90 6.97
N ASN A 149 0.89 7.27 7.92
CA ASN A 149 1.00 7.68 9.32
C ASN A 149 2.38 7.24 9.82
N ASN A 150 3.34 8.14 9.93
CA ASN A 150 4.71 7.77 10.23
C ASN A 150 5.29 8.62 11.35
N PHE A 151 5.92 7.95 12.31
CA PHE A 151 7.00 8.55 13.08
C PHE A 151 8.22 8.72 12.18
N LYS A 152 8.97 9.81 12.33
CA LYS A 152 10.23 10.04 11.63
C LYS A 152 11.34 10.33 12.63
N PHE A 153 12.51 9.74 12.38
CA PHE A 153 13.75 10.08 13.05
C PHE A 153 14.83 10.32 12.01
N LEU A 154 15.30 11.56 11.94
CA LEU A 154 16.18 12.05 10.89
C LEU A 154 17.40 12.74 11.49
N VAL A 155 18.53 12.67 10.79
CA VAL A 155 19.76 13.38 11.10
C VAL A 155 20.13 14.25 9.92
N ASP A 156 20.15 15.56 10.13
CA ASP A 156 20.58 16.55 9.15
C ASP A 156 22.08 16.82 9.34
N VAL A 157 22.85 16.73 8.27
CA VAL A 157 24.29 16.99 8.22
C VAL A 157 24.54 18.21 7.34
N PHE A 158 25.20 19.23 7.90
CA PHE A 158 25.51 20.50 7.25
C PHE A 158 26.99 20.51 6.82
N PRO A 159 27.32 20.16 5.57
CA PRO A 159 28.71 19.94 5.15
C PRO A 159 29.54 21.23 5.05
N PHE A 160 28.89 22.40 4.88
CA PHE A 160 29.60 23.66 4.65
C PHE A 160 29.62 24.52 5.92
N LYS A 161 30.81 24.73 6.49
CA LYS A 161 31.00 25.54 7.71
C LYS A 161 30.48 26.98 7.58
N GLN A 162 30.62 27.57 6.39
CA GLN A 162 30.26 28.96 6.09
C GLN A 162 28.80 29.12 5.60
N ASN A 163 28.21 28.05 5.06
CA ASN A 163 26.85 28.06 4.50
C ASN A 163 26.03 26.89 5.07
N ARG A 164 25.42 27.13 6.23
CA ARG A 164 24.60 26.14 6.93
C ARG A 164 23.14 26.09 6.45
N HIS A 165 22.86 26.61 5.25
CA HIS A 165 21.54 26.52 4.66
C HIS A 165 21.31 25.17 3.99
N TRP A 166 22.35 24.57 3.41
CA TRP A 166 22.28 23.25 2.78
C TRP A 166 22.55 22.14 3.79
N HIS A 167 21.71 21.11 3.77
CA HIS A 167 21.92 19.90 4.56
C HIS A 167 21.60 18.64 3.77
N PHE A 168 22.28 17.55 4.13
CA PHE A 168 21.91 16.20 3.76
C PHE A 168 21.19 15.55 4.93
N THR A 169 20.10 14.84 4.67
CA THR A 169 19.32 14.20 5.72
C THR A 169 19.34 12.70 5.52
N ALA A 170 19.66 11.96 6.58
CA ALA A 170 19.57 10.51 6.60
C ALA A 170 18.80 10.06 7.85
N GLY A 171 18.04 8.99 7.74
CA GLY A 171 17.27 8.48 8.88
C GLY A 171 16.24 7.45 8.46
N PHE A 172 15.11 7.44 9.14
CA PHE A 172 14.03 6.52 8.84
C PHE A 172 12.66 7.09 9.20
N TYR A 173 11.67 6.53 8.53
CA TYR A 173 10.26 6.61 8.88
C TYR A 173 9.82 5.26 9.43
N TRP A 174 8.99 5.27 10.47
CA TRP A 174 8.42 4.07 11.06
C TRP A 174 6.92 4.26 11.27
N GLY A 175 6.13 3.37 10.71
CA GLY A 175 4.67 3.44 10.81
C GLY A 175 3.99 2.13 10.39
N PRO A 176 2.66 2.15 10.25
CA PRO A 176 1.91 1.04 9.68
C PRO A 176 2.45 0.64 8.30
N SER A 177 2.32 -0.65 7.98
CA SER A 177 2.70 -1.17 6.67
C SER A 177 1.77 -0.64 5.57
N GLN A 178 0.48 -0.57 5.86
CA GLN A 178 -0.52 -0.02 4.94
C GLN A 178 -0.36 1.48 4.79
N PHE A 179 -0.24 1.94 3.54
CA PHE A 179 -0.07 3.35 3.21
C PHE A 179 -1.15 3.89 2.26
N ALA A 180 -1.92 3.01 1.62
CA ALA A 180 -3.12 3.37 0.87
C ALA A 180 -4.15 2.24 0.93
N TYR A 181 -5.42 2.61 0.80
CA TYR A 181 -6.56 1.71 0.77
C TYR A 181 -7.58 2.24 -0.24
N ALA A 182 -8.21 1.36 -1.00
CA ALA A 182 -9.29 1.71 -1.91
C ALA A 182 -10.45 0.75 -1.72
N GLU A 183 -11.67 1.26 -1.85
CA GLU A 183 -12.90 0.46 -1.86
C GLU A 183 -13.86 1.00 -2.91
N ASN A 184 -14.81 0.20 -3.38
CA ASN A 184 -15.81 0.68 -4.32
C ASN A 184 -16.63 1.86 -3.75
N ALA A 185 -17.04 2.76 -4.63
CA ALA A 185 -17.99 3.80 -4.32
C ALA A 185 -19.36 3.17 -4.00
N VAL A 186 -20.13 3.85 -3.14
CA VAL A 186 -21.46 3.40 -2.71
C VAL A 186 -22.41 3.25 -3.91
N GLU A 187 -22.32 4.14 -4.90
CA GLU A 187 -23.12 4.05 -6.12
C GLU A 187 -22.85 2.80 -6.96
N SER A 188 -21.60 2.31 -6.97
CA SER A 188 -21.25 1.07 -7.66
C SER A 188 -21.63 -0.19 -6.88
N ALA A 189 -22.17 -0.07 -5.65
CA ALA A 189 -22.52 -1.22 -4.82
C ALA A 189 -23.65 -2.06 -5.44
N VAL A 190 -24.64 -1.43 -6.10
CA VAL A 190 -25.72 -2.16 -6.77
C VAL A 190 -25.16 -3.01 -7.91
N SER A 191 -24.34 -2.41 -8.77
CA SER A 191 -23.64 -3.11 -9.85
C SER A 191 -22.79 -4.27 -9.32
N LEU A 192 -22.08 -4.10 -8.20
CA LEU A 192 -21.27 -5.16 -7.59
C LEU A 192 -22.11 -6.28 -6.95
N VAL A 193 -23.24 -5.95 -6.32
CA VAL A 193 -24.18 -6.96 -5.82
C VAL A 193 -24.72 -7.78 -6.99
N SER A 194 -25.10 -7.13 -8.09
CA SER A 194 -25.54 -7.81 -9.31
C SER A 194 -24.45 -8.70 -9.91
N VAL A 195 -23.18 -8.27 -9.88
CA VAL A 195 -22.03 -9.10 -10.27
C VAL A 195 -21.91 -10.33 -9.39
N GLY A 196 -22.03 -10.19 -8.06
CA GLY A 196 -21.99 -11.31 -7.13
C GLY A 196 -23.12 -12.31 -7.35
N ILE A 197 -24.35 -11.83 -7.57
CA ILE A 197 -25.51 -12.67 -7.91
C ILE A 197 -25.24 -13.44 -9.21
N TYR A 198 -24.77 -12.74 -10.26
CA TYR A 198 -24.46 -13.35 -11.54
C TYR A 198 -23.38 -14.44 -11.44
N ASN A 199 -22.27 -14.15 -10.78
CA ASN A 199 -21.16 -15.11 -10.65
C ASN A 199 -21.58 -16.35 -9.85
N ARG A 200 -22.42 -16.20 -8.83
CA ARG A 200 -22.99 -17.35 -8.12
C ARG A 200 -23.91 -18.19 -9.01
N MET A 201 -24.69 -17.56 -9.89
CA MET A 201 -25.46 -18.30 -10.89
C MET A 201 -24.55 -19.01 -11.90
N TYR A 202 -23.47 -18.36 -12.31
CA TYR A 202 -22.47 -18.95 -13.20
C TYR A 202 -21.82 -20.19 -12.58
N GLU A 203 -21.38 -20.10 -11.31
CA GLU A 203 -20.76 -21.22 -10.59
C GLU A 203 -21.71 -22.42 -10.51
N LYS A 204 -22.96 -22.18 -10.13
CA LYS A 204 -23.99 -23.23 -10.09
C LYS A 204 -24.26 -23.83 -11.47
N ALA A 205 -24.34 -23.01 -12.51
CA ALA A 205 -24.56 -23.47 -13.87
C ALA A 205 -23.39 -24.36 -14.36
N VAL A 206 -22.14 -24.00 -14.05
CA VAL A 206 -20.95 -24.81 -14.38
C VAL A 206 -20.93 -26.13 -13.59
N ALA A 207 -21.37 -26.11 -12.33
CA ALA A 207 -21.45 -27.29 -11.48
C ALA A 207 -22.68 -28.19 -11.76
N ASP A 208 -23.55 -27.79 -12.71
CA ASP A 208 -24.85 -28.43 -12.97
C ASP A 208 -25.74 -28.50 -11.71
N GLU A 209 -25.59 -27.53 -10.82
CA GLU A 209 -26.37 -27.39 -9.59
C GLU A 209 -27.61 -26.52 -9.83
N PRO A 210 -28.73 -26.74 -9.10
CA PRO A 210 -29.91 -25.90 -9.23
C PRO A 210 -29.65 -24.44 -8.81
N LEU A 211 -29.96 -23.48 -9.69
CA LEU A 211 -29.87 -22.04 -9.39
C LEU A 211 -30.66 -21.66 -8.14
N PHE A 212 -31.89 -22.17 -8.06
CA PHE A 212 -32.81 -21.97 -6.94
C PHE A 212 -33.06 -23.30 -6.24
N ASP A 213 -33.00 -23.25 -4.91
CA ASP A 213 -33.50 -24.34 -4.09
C ASP A 213 -35.02 -24.15 -3.92
N LEU A 214 -35.78 -24.75 -4.83
CA LEU A 214 -37.23 -24.63 -4.87
C LEU A 214 -37.89 -25.27 -3.65
N GLU A 215 -37.27 -26.31 -3.09
CA GLU A 215 -37.75 -27.01 -1.90
C GLU A 215 -37.67 -26.10 -0.67
N SER A 216 -36.54 -25.44 -0.43
CA SER A 216 -36.41 -24.48 0.67
C SER A 216 -37.26 -23.21 0.50
N MET A 217 -37.67 -22.90 -0.73
CA MET A 217 -38.62 -21.83 -1.03
C MET A 217 -40.10 -22.25 -0.90
N GLY A 218 -40.38 -23.51 -0.53
CA GLY A 218 -41.73 -24.02 -0.31
C GLY A 218 -42.49 -24.40 -1.59
N PHE A 219 -41.78 -24.54 -2.72
CA PHE A 219 -42.31 -25.01 -4.00
C PHE A 219 -42.12 -26.53 -4.17
N ASP A 220 -42.42 -27.28 -3.10
CA ASP A 220 -42.36 -28.74 -3.11
C ASP A 220 -43.23 -29.33 -4.24
N GLY A 221 -42.65 -30.24 -5.02
CA GLY A 221 -43.33 -30.91 -6.14
C GLY A 221 -43.52 -30.10 -7.43
N MET A 222 -42.90 -28.91 -7.59
CA MET A 222 -42.83 -28.27 -8.91
C MET A 222 -41.83 -29.00 -9.83
N ASP A 223 -42.29 -29.42 -11.01
CA ASP A 223 -41.44 -30.06 -12.02
C ASP A 223 -40.34 -29.08 -12.49
N TYR A 224 -39.10 -29.42 -12.18
CA TYR A 224 -37.92 -28.75 -12.71
C TYR A 224 -37.91 -28.95 -14.23
N GLN A 225 -38.22 -27.91 -15.01
CA GLN A 225 -38.26 -28.03 -16.48
C GLN A 225 -36.83 -28.08 -17.05
N PRO A 226 -36.28 -29.26 -17.36
CA PRO A 226 -34.84 -29.42 -17.57
C PRO A 226 -34.37 -28.70 -18.84
N GLU A 227 -35.24 -28.64 -19.86
CA GLU A 227 -34.93 -28.03 -21.15
C GLU A 227 -34.85 -26.49 -21.11
N TYR A 228 -35.65 -25.84 -20.26
CA TYR A 228 -35.58 -24.38 -20.08
C TYR A 228 -34.36 -23.98 -19.24
N MET A 229 -34.06 -24.76 -18.20
CA MET A 229 -32.89 -24.54 -17.34
C MET A 229 -31.59 -24.77 -18.09
N ASP A 230 -31.50 -25.81 -18.92
CA ASP A 230 -30.33 -26.06 -19.79
C ASP A 230 -30.05 -24.87 -20.74
N LYS A 231 -31.10 -24.24 -21.30
CA LYS A 231 -30.94 -23.03 -22.13
C LYS A 231 -30.39 -21.85 -21.34
N ILE A 232 -30.87 -21.65 -20.11
CA ILE A 232 -30.38 -20.59 -19.22
C ILE A 232 -28.92 -20.87 -18.83
N TYR A 233 -28.58 -22.13 -18.50
CA TYR A 233 -27.23 -22.52 -18.07
C TYR A 233 -26.25 -22.30 -19.21
N LYS A 234 -26.58 -22.77 -20.42
CA LYS A 234 -25.79 -22.51 -21.63
C LYS A 234 -25.60 -21.03 -21.91
N LYS A 235 -26.62 -20.20 -21.68
CA LYS A 235 -26.54 -18.75 -21.87
C LYS A 235 -25.58 -18.10 -20.85
N ILE A 236 -25.73 -18.42 -19.55
CA ILE A 236 -24.87 -17.92 -18.47
C ILE A 236 -23.42 -18.38 -18.67
N ILE A 237 -23.20 -19.67 -18.95
CA ILE A 237 -21.87 -20.23 -19.22
C ILE A 237 -21.25 -19.56 -20.46
N GLY A 238 -22.03 -19.37 -21.52
CA GLY A 238 -21.57 -18.75 -22.77
C GLY A 238 -21.19 -17.28 -22.66
N PHE A 239 -21.75 -16.57 -21.67
CA PHE A 239 -21.32 -15.21 -21.34
C PHE A 239 -19.96 -15.19 -20.62
N GLY A 240 -19.74 -16.13 -19.69
CA GLY A 240 -18.52 -16.20 -18.88
C GLY A 240 -18.63 -15.44 -17.55
N ARG A 241 -17.63 -15.59 -16.68
CA ARG A 241 -17.58 -14.89 -15.37
C ARG A 241 -17.46 -13.38 -15.55
N LEU A 242 -18.12 -12.62 -14.68
CA LEU A 242 -18.11 -11.17 -14.66
C LEU A 242 -17.15 -10.66 -13.58
N GLY A 243 -16.35 -9.66 -13.90
CA GLY A 243 -15.57 -8.95 -12.89
C GLY A 243 -14.49 -8.08 -13.53
N PHE A 244 -13.53 -7.63 -12.74
CA PHE A 244 -12.47 -6.76 -13.25
C PHE A 244 -11.29 -7.60 -13.70
N ALA A 245 -11.08 -7.75 -15.02
CA ALA A 245 -9.86 -8.38 -15.50
C ALA A 245 -8.67 -7.48 -15.15
N VAL A 246 -7.95 -7.86 -14.11
CA VAL A 246 -6.83 -7.08 -13.61
C VAL A 246 -5.56 -7.46 -14.33
N GLY A 247 -5.35 -8.73 -14.67
CA GLY A 247 -4.19 -9.17 -15.42
C GLY A 247 -4.21 -10.67 -15.67
N GLU A 248 -3.05 -11.26 -15.91
CA GLU A 248 -2.85 -12.71 -16.05
C GLU A 248 -2.31 -13.27 -14.74
N PHE A 249 -2.96 -14.29 -14.22
CA PHE A 249 -2.55 -14.92 -12.97
C PHE A 249 -1.19 -15.62 -13.15
N ASN A 250 -0.33 -15.54 -12.13
CA ASN A 250 1.03 -16.10 -12.16
C ASN A 250 1.19 -17.32 -11.24
N GLY A 251 0.31 -17.49 -10.26
CA GLY A 251 0.23 -18.68 -9.39
C GLY A 251 -0.90 -19.61 -9.81
N ALA A 252 -1.11 -20.72 -9.11
CA ALA A 252 -2.33 -21.50 -9.23
C ALA A 252 -3.21 -21.29 -8.00
N PHE A 253 -4.53 -21.38 -8.17
CA PHE A 253 -5.47 -21.06 -7.11
C PHE A 253 -6.71 -21.96 -7.13
N GLY A 254 -7.12 -22.44 -5.96
CA GLY A 254 -8.31 -23.29 -5.83
C GLY A 254 -9.17 -22.97 -4.63
N VAL A 255 -10.43 -23.39 -4.72
CA VAL A 255 -11.45 -23.22 -3.69
C VAL A 255 -11.56 -24.50 -2.89
N ASP A 256 -11.34 -24.46 -1.59
CA ASP A 256 -11.56 -25.63 -0.76
C ASP A 256 -13.04 -26.03 -0.69
N LYS A 257 -13.32 -27.20 -0.13
CA LYS A 257 -14.69 -27.71 0.07
C LYS A 257 -15.62 -26.79 0.89
N TYR A 258 -15.11 -25.72 1.50
CA TYR A 258 -15.87 -24.73 2.25
C TYR A 258 -16.07 -23.42 1.46
N GLY A 259 -15.73 -23.39 0.18
CA GLY A 259 -15.85 -22.19 -0.64
C GLY A 259 -14.72 -21.19 -0.42
N LYS A 260 -13.66 -21.56 0.31
CA LYS A 260 -12.57 -20.62 0.62
C LYS A 260 -11.44 -20.75 -0.37
N TYR A 261 -11.00 -19.60 -0.82
CA TYR A 261 -9.95 -19.38 -1.78
C TYR A 261 -8.55 -19.63 -1.17
N HIS A 262 -7.72 -20.51 -1.76
CA HIS A 262 -6.30 -20.75 -1.39
C HIS A 262 -5.34 -20.77 -2.60
N GLN A 263 -4.15 -20.19 -2.40
CA GLN A 263 -3.04 -20.31 -3.35
C GLN A 263 -2.50 -21.73 -3.30
N ILE A 264 -2.45 -22.38 -4.47
CA ILE A 264 -1.90 -23.72 -4.63
C ILE A 264 -0.40 -23.57 -4.84
N SER A 265 0.37 -24.25 -3.99
CA SER A 265 1.83 -24.22 -4.04
C SER A 265 2.37 -24.94 -5.29
N ALA A 266 3.54 -24.53 -5.77
CA ALA A 266 4.16 -25.00 -7.01
C ALA A 266 4.56 -26.49 -7.01
N ASP A 267 4.50 -27.15 -5.87
CA ASP A 267 4.70 -28.60 -5.70
C ASP A 267 3.44 -29.43 -5.99
N HIS A 268 2.26 -28.80 -6.06
CA HIS A 268 0.95 -29.44 -6.25
C HIS A 268 0.40 -29.27 -7.68
N TYR A 269 1.22 -28.76 -8.61
CA TYR A 269 0.88 -28.68 -10.02
C TYR A 269 2.11 -28.85 -10.91
N SER A 270 1.91 -29.40 -12.10
CA SER A 270 2.92 -29.65 -13.13
C SER A 270 2.51 -29.05 -14.47
N TYR A 271 3.38 -29.08 -15.47
CA TYR A 271 3.09 -28.61 -16.82
C TYR A 271 3.00 -29.81 -17.78
N ASP A 272 1.95 -29.85 -18.61
CA ASP A 272 1.85 -30.80 -19.72
C ASP A 272 2.75 -30.42 -20.90
N GLU A 273 2.75 -31.26 -21.94
CA GLU A 273 3.56 -31.07 -23.15
C GLU A 273 3.19 -29.80 -23.95
N ALA A 274 1.97 -29.26 -23.76
CA ALA A 274 1.52 -28.01 -24.35
C ALA A 274 1.85 -26.79 -23.47
N GLY A 275 2.50 -27.01 -22.31
CA GLY A 275 2.81 -25.97 -21.33
C GLY A 275 1.60 -25.54 -20.50
N LYS A 276 0.49 -26.30 -20.53
CA LYS A 276 -0.69 -26.06 -19.70
C LYS A 276 -0.51 -26.74 -18.35
N ILE A 277 -1.06 -26.12 -17.32
CA ILE A 277 -0.91 -26.61 -15.96
C ILE A 277 -1.90 -27.73 -15.67
N VAL A 278 -1.37 -28.79 -15.06
CA VAL A 278 -2.08 -30.00 -14.64
C VAL A 278 -1.88 -30.16 -13.14
N PHE A 279 -3.00 -30.16 -12.42
CA PHE A 279 -3.03 -30.39 -10.99
C PHE A 279 -3.00 -31.88 -10.69
N ASP A 280 -2.36 -32.26 -9.58
CA ASP A 280 -2.48 -33.64 -9.11
C ASP A 280 -3.92 -33.96 -8.67
N GLU A 281 -4.25 -35.25 -8.65
CA GLU A 281 -5.61 -35.74 -8.39
C GLU A 281 -6.07 -35.40 -6.96
N GLU A 282 -5.14 -35.34 -6.00
CA GLU A 282 -5.44 -35.01 -4.61
C GLU A 282 -5.78 -33.51 -4.46
N THR A 283 -5.07 -32.65 -5.19
CA THR A 283 -5.33 -31.21 -5.28
C THR A 283 -6.65 -30.92 -5.96
N MET A 284 -6.97 -31.64 -7.04
CA MET A 284 -8.28 -31.51 -7.71
C MET A 284 -9.43 -32.00 -6.83
N ALA A 285 -9.20 -33.03 -6.01
CA ALA A 285 -10.20 -33.53 -5.07
C ALA A 285 -10.38 -32.61 -3.84
N ALA A 286 -9.31 -31.96 -3.38
CA ALA A 286 -9.32 -31.08 -2.22
C ALA A 286 -9.78 -29.65 -2.56
N TYR A 287 -9.46 -29.18 -3.76
CA TYR A 287 -9.68 -27.82 -4.22
C TYR A 287 -10.33 -27.79 -5.61
N ASN A 288 -11.39 -27.01 -5.75
CA ASN A 288 -11.96 -26.64 -7.03
C ASN A 288 -11.12 -25.50 -7.63
N THR A 289 -10.13 -25.83 -8.46
CA THR A 289 -9.21 -24.84 -9.06
C THR A 289 -9.98 -23.82 -9.90
N LEU A 290 -9.79 -22.54 -9.60
CA LEU A 290 -10.42 -21.43 -10.32
C LEU A 290 -9.50 -20.72 -11.30
N TYR A 291 -8.20 -20.64 -10.98
CA TYR A 291 -7.21 -19.95 -11.80
C TYR A 291 -5.95 -20.80 -11.94
N ALA A 292 -5.58 -21.11 -13.17
CA ALA A 292 -4.25 -21.59 -13.53
C ALA A 292 -3.33 -20.41 -13.92
N PRO A 293 -2.00 -20.52 -13.74
CA PRO A 293 -1.08 -19.55 -14.31
C PRO A 293 -1.32 -19.33 -15.80
N GLY A 294 -1.43 -18.07 -16.20
CA GLY A 294 -1.80 -17.62 -17.54
C GLY A 294 -3.29 -17.29 -17.70
N ASP A 295 -4.16 -17.74 -16.79
CA ASP A 295 -5.58 -17.38 -16.84
C ASP A 295 -5.78 -15.90 -16.53
N ALA A 296 -6.84 -15.31 -17.08
CA ALA A 296 -7.24 -13.96 -16.71
C ALA A 296 -7.65 -13.93 -15.24
N TYR A 297 -6.91 -13.19 -14.42
CA TYR A 297 -7.29 -12.93 -13.04
C TYR A 297 -8.38 -11.86 -13.00
N ILE A 298 -9.54 -12.26 -12.50
CA ILE A 298 -10.73 -11.42 -12.39
C ILE A 298 -10.97 -11.13 -10.92
N VAL A 299 -10.99 -9.85 -10.55
CA VAL A 299 -11.37 -9.42 -9.20
C VAL A 299 -12.88 -9.45 -9.08
N GLU A 300 -13.37 -10.06 -8.01
CA GLU A 300 -14.77 -10.19 -7.68
C GLU A 300 -15.08 -9.48 -6.35
N PRO A 301 -16.29 -8.93 -6.17
CA PRO A 301 -16.72 -8.42 -4.88
C PRO A 301 -16.75 -9.53 -3.83
N ASP A 302 -16.49 -9.17 -2.58
CA ASP A 302 -16.67 -10.08 -1.45
C ASP A 302 -18.15 -10.38 -1.16
N ASP A 303 -18.44 -11.21 -0.16
CA ASP A 303 -19.80 -11.58 0.25
C ASP A 303 -20.70 -10.39 0.63
N ARG A 304 -20.12 -9.20 0.82
CA ARG A 304 -20.83 -7.95 1.14
C ARG A 304 -21.05 -7.07 -0.10
N GLY A 305 -20.64 -7.53 -1.28
CA GLY A 305 -20.68 -6.73 -2.50
C GLY A 305 -19.57 -5.68 -2.56
N VAL A 306 -18.47 -5.86 -1.82
CA VAL A 306 -17.39 -4.87 -1.71
C VAL A 306 -16.13 -5.37 -2.39
N VAL A 307 -15.55 -4.55 -3.26
CA VAL A 307 -14.18 -4.73 -3.75
C VAL A 307 -13.29 -3.78 -2.97
N SER A 308 -12.24 -4.33 -2.35
CA SER A 308 -11.27 -3.53 -1.61
C SER A 308 -9.83 -3.89 -1.97
N VAL A 309 -8.97 -2.88 -1.96
CA VAL A 309 -7.56 -3.01 -2.31
C VAL A 309 -6.71 -2.28 -1.27
N SER A 310 -5.67 -2.92 -0.77
CA SER A 310 -4.77 -2.39 0.26
C SER A 310 -3.33 -2.41 -0.23
N ALA A 311 -2.71 -1.23 -0.29
CA ALA A 311 -1.28 -1.10 -0.61
C ALA A 311 -0.44 -1.07 0.67
N LYS A 312 0.53 -1.98 0.78
CA LYS A 312 1.37 -2.20 1.96
C LYS A 312 2.85 -2.16 1.60
N SER A 313 3.68 -1.68 2.53
CA SER A 313 5.14 -1.67 2.43
C SER A 313 5.74 -2.04 3.80
N ASN A 314 7.06 -2.15 3.90
CA ASN A 314 7.70 -2.42 5.18
C ASN A 314 7.38 -1.31 6.19
N SER A 315 7.10 -1.65 7.45
CA SER A 315 6.85 -0.67 8.51
C SER A 315 8.04 0.26 8.77
N PHE A 316 9.27 -0.26 8.66
CA PHE A 316 10.50 0.53 8.75
C PHE A 316 10.98 0.93 7.35
N LYS A 317 11.09 2.24 7.12
CA LYS A 317 11.36 2.82 5.81
C LYS A 317 12.57 3.76 5.90
N PRO A 318 13.78 3.33 5.51
CA PRO A 318 14.95 4.21 5.47
C PRO A 318 14.68 5.46 4.63
N TYR A 319 15.35 6.55 4.95
CA TYR A 319 15.21 7.82 4.23
C TYR A 319 16.58 8.44 3.95
N LEU A 320 16.72 8.97 2.74
CA LEU A 320 17.85 9.80 2.36
C LEU A 320 17.33 11.01 1.55
N GLY A 321 17.85 12.18 1.87
CA GLY A 321 17.48 13.40 1.17
C GLY A 321 18.49 14.51 1.35
N PHE A 322 18.12 15.66 0.83
CA PHE A 322 18.81 16.91 1.04
C PHE A 322 17.78 18.01 1.22
N GLY A 323 18.19 19.11 1.84
CA GLY A 323 17.32 20.24 2.01
C GLY A 323 18.06 21.55 2.07
N TYR A 324 17.26 22.60 2.05
CA TYR A 324 17.69 23.97 2.13
C TYR A 324 16.86 24.70 3.18
N SER A 325 17.51 25.29 4.17
CA SER A 325 16.89 26.04 5.27
C SER A 325 17.32 27.49 5.23
N GLY A 326 16.36 28.41 5.16
CA GLY A 326 16.58 29.86 5.17
C GLY A 326 15.84 30.55 6.32
N ARG A 327 16.27 31.78 6.63
CA ARG A 327 15.53 32.67 7.53
C ARG A 327 14.22 33.08 6.85
N LEU A 328 13.11 33.04 7.60
CA LEU A 328 11.81 33.48 7.07
C LEU A 328 11.62 34.99 7.21
N VAL A 329 12.18 35.61 8.25
CA VAL A 329 11.99 37.03 8.58
C VAL A 329 13.33 37.75 8.61
N LYS A 330 13.43 38.90 7.93
CA LYS A 330 14.70 39.64 7.73
C LYS A 330 15.44 40.03 9.03
N ASN A 331 14.71 40.23 10.12
CA ASN A 331 15.26 40.73 11.40
C ASN A 331 15.06 39.74 12.57
N ARG A 332 14.73 38.48 12.28
CA ARG A 332 14.42 37.46 13.28
C ARG A 332 14.95 36.10 12.83
N ASP A 333 15.91 35.59 13.59
CA ASP A 333 16.60 34.33 13.28
C ASP A 333 15.89 33.11 13.90
N ASP A 334 14.85 33.35 14.70
CA ASP A 334 14.07 32.34 15.40
C ASP A 334 12.96 31.73 14.54
N TRP A 335 12.67 32.30 13.37
CA TRP A 335 11.74 31.74 12.38
C TRP A 335 12.48 31.33 11.11
N LYS A 336 12.40 30.05 10.76
CA LYS A 336 13.06 29.47 9.59
C LYS A 336 12.03 28.80 8.69
N VAL A 337 12.29 28.81 7.39
CA VAL A 337 11.59 27.99 6.41
C VAL A 337 12.60 27.04 5.78
N SER A 338 12.26 25.76 5.73
CA SER A 338 13.09 24.74 5.09
C SER A 338 12.32 24.01 4.01
N PHE A 339 13.03 23.62 2.97
CA PHE A 339 12.56 22.68 1.97
C PHE A 339 13.40 21.42 2.06
N ASP A 340 12.77 20.25 2.15
CA ASP A 340 13.45 18.94 2.07
C ASP A 340 12.94 18.17 0.85
N CYS A 341 13.88 17.58 0.12
CA CYS A 341 13.63 16.67 -0.98
C CYS A 341 14.43 15.39 -0.77
N GLY A 342 13.79 14.23 -0.90
CA GLY A 342 14.48 12.96 -0.77
C GLY A 342 13.66 11.77 -1.21
N ALA A 343 14.16 10.59 -0.87
CA ALA A 343 13.54 9.32 -1.15
C ALA A 343 13.39 8.53 0.15
N MET A 344 12.18 8.06 0.40
CA MET A 344 11.88 7.08 1.42
C MET A 344 11.86 5.69 0.76
N PHE A 345 12.63 4.76 1.29
CA PHE A 345 12.77 3.42 0.73
C PHE A 345 11.73 2.51 1.36
N TRP A 346 10.89 1.89 0.52
CA TRP A 346 9.80 1.03 0.97
C TRP A 346 10.26 -0.29 1.61
N GLY A 347 11.56 -0.61 1.50
CA GLY A 347 12.13 -1.89 1.93
C GLY A 347 11.87 -3.04 0.94
N GLY A 348 11.44 -2.73 -0.28
CA GLY A 348 11.06 -3.70 -1.31
C GLY A 348 10.03 -3.11 -2.27
N THR A 349 9.53 -3.94 -3.19
CA THR A 349 8.34 -3.60 -3.97
C THR A 349 7.13 -3.59 -3.01
N PRO A 350 6.33 -2.52 -2.98
CA PRO A 350 5.06 -2.51 -2.26
C PRO A 350 4.16 -3.69 -2.66
N ASP A 351 3.46 -4.25 -1.69
CA ASP A 351 2.45 -5.28 -1.91
C ASP A 351 1.09 -4.62 -2.14
N VAL A 352 0.31 -5.12 -3.08
CA VAL A 352 -1.05 -4.62 -3.36
C VAL A 352 -2.02 -5.77 -3.23
N TYR A 353 -2.68 -5.86 -2.07
CA TYR A 353 -3.62 -6.94 -1.76
C TYR A 353 -5.04 -6.58 -2.18
N VAL A 354 -5.72 -7.51 -2.80
CA VAL A 354 -7.16 -7.43 -3.12
C VAL A 354 -7.97 -8.11 -2.00
N ASN A 355 -9.29 -7.93 -1.98
CA ASN A 355 -10.21 -8.44 -0.97
C ASN A 355 -10.22 -9.97 -0.84
N ASP A 356 -9.83 -10.69 -1.89
CA ASP A 356 -9.67 -12.14 -1.91
C ASP A 356 -8.30 -12.62 -1.37
N GLY A 357 -7.40 -11.69 -1.04
CA GLY A 357 -6.07 -11.97 -0.51
C GLY A 357 -4.97 -12.08 -1.57
N ILE A 358 -5.29 -11.99 -2.86
CA ILE A 358 -4.30 -12.03 -3.94
C ILE A 358 -3.44 -10.76 -3.94
N ASN A 359 -2.14 -10.91 -4.16
CA ASN A 359 -1.21 -9.80 -4.27
C ASN A 359 -0.91 -9.46 -5.73
N LEU A 360 -1.44 -8.34 -6.21
CA LEU A 360 -1.32 -7.91 -7.61
C LEU A 360 0.13 -7.66 -8.05
N THR A 361 1.06 -7.38 -7.14
CA THR A 361 2.47 -7.12 -7.52
C THR A 361 3.31 -8.38 -7.63
N LYS A 362 2.79 -9.54 -7.19
CA LYS A 362 3.51 -10.82 -7.17
C LYS A 362 2.78 -11.94 -7.92
N ASP A 363 1.47 -12.02 -7.71
CA ASP A 363 0.64 -13.12 -8.16
C ASP A 363 -0.04 -12.83 -9.50
N VAL A 364 0.04 -11.60 -10.01
CA VAL A 364 -0.59 -11.18 -11.27
C VAL A 364 0.42 -10.48 -12.16
N LYS A 365 0.45 -10.85 -13.44
CA LYS A 365 1.26 -10.28 -14.52
C LYS A 365 0.38 -9.46 -15.44
N ASN A 366 1.01 -8.60 -16.25
CA ASN A 366 0.33 -7.83 -17.30
C ASN A 366 -0.89 -7.08 -16.77
N VAL A 367 -0.73 -6.42 -15.61
CA VAL A 367 -1.84 -5.74 -14.96
C VAL A 367 -2.32 -4.59 -15.85
N LYS A 368 -3.61 -4.55 -16.19
CA LYS A 368 -4.17 -3.63 -17.19
C LYS A 368 -4.81 -2.40 -16.55
N GLY A 369 -5.06 -1.38 -17.36
CA GLY A 369 -5.81 -0.18 -16.98
C GLY A 369 -5.12 0.69 -15.93
N GLN A 370 -5.91 1.45 -15.17
CA GLN A 370 -5.39 2.34 -14.13
C GLN A 370 -4.67 1.59 -13.00
N VAL A 371 -5.13 0.38 -12.64
CA VAL A 371 -4.44 -0.48 -11.64
C VAL A 371 -3.04 -0.82 -12.13
N GLY A 372 -2.92 -1.20 -13.41
CA GLY A 372 -1.66 -1.51 -14.07
C GLY A 372 -0.64 -0.41 -13.93
N SER A 373 -1.02 0.83 -14.26
CA SER A 373 -0.14 1.99 -14.11
C SER A 373 0.38 2.18 -12.67
N TYR A 374 -0.44 1.93 -11.65
CA TYR A 374 0.01 2.00 -10.25
C TYR A 374 0.92 0.83 -9.86
N VAL A 375 0.59 -0.39 -10.29
CA VAL A 375 1.41 -1.59 -10.08
C VAL A 375 2.77 -1.44 -10.75
N ASP A 376 2.80 -0.98 -12.00
CA ASP A 376 4.03 -0.71 -12.76
C ASP A 376 4.87 0.37 -12.07
N MET A 377 4.24 1.44 -11.59
CA MET A 377 4.93 2.47 -10.81
C MET A 377 5.57 1.90 -9.53
N PHE A 378 4.86 1.05 -8.78
CA PHE A 378 5.41 0.41 -7.57
C PHE A 378 6.53 -0.60 -7.88
N ASN A 379 6.42 -1.32 -9.00
CA ASN A 379 7.45 -2.24 -9.49
C ASN A 379 8.71 -1.50 -9.95
N ALA A 380 8.54 -0.40 -10.69
CA ALA A 380 9.64 0.41 -11.20
C ALA A 380 10.33 1.22 -10.10
N PHE A 381 9.56 1.83 -9.20
CA PHE A 381 10.05 2.72 -8.15
C PHE A 381 9.87 2.09 -6.77
N LYS A 382 10.94 1.44 -6.28
CA LYS A 382 11.05 0.93 -4.90
C LYS A 382 11.26 2.04 -3.85
N ILE A 383 10.98 3.28 -4.23
CA ILE A 383 11.12 4.47 -3.41
C ILE A 383 9.85 5.31 -3.48
N PHE A 384 9.59 6.05 -2.41
CA PHE A 384 8.59 7.09 -2.34
C PHE A 384 9.28 8.45 -2.36
N PRO A 385 8.99 9.32 -3.36
CA PRO A 385 9.54 10.66 -3.37
C PRO A 385 8.94 11.48 -2.23
N VAL A 386 9.80 12.01 -1.38
CA VAL A 386 9.42 12.88 -0.27
C VAL A 386 9.79 14.31 -0.63
N LEU A 387 8.78 15.16 -0.72
CA LEU A 387 8.95 16.61 -0.83
C LEU A 387 8.22 17.23 0.34
N SER A 388 8.90 18.10 1.09
CA SER A 388 8.27 18.77 2.23
C SER A 388 8.76 20.20 2.42
N VAL A 389 7.87 21.03 2.92
CA VAL A 389 8.15 22.37 3.41
C VAL A 389 7.98 22.35 4.92
N ARG A 390 8.93 22.95 5.63
CA ARG A 390 8.92 23.09 7.08
C ARG A 390 8.94 24.54 7.50
N PHE A 391 8.10 24.88 8.46
CA PHE A 391 8.12 26.15 9.17
C PHE A 391 8.59 25.89 10.58
N THR A 392 9.75 26.41 10.94
CA THR A 392 10.44 26.12 12.19
C THR A 392 10.50 27.36 13.06
N LYS A 393 10.20 27.16 14.35
CA LYS A 393 10.34 28.13 15.43
C LYS A 393 11.39 27.63 16.41
N ASN A 394 12.45 28.41 16.60
CA ASN A 394 13.41 28.19 17.69
C ASN A 394 12.78 28.66 19.01
N LEU A 395 12.78 27.80 20.03
CA LEU A 395 12.11 28.06 21.30
C LEU A 395 13.01 28.72 22.35
N PHE A 396 14.28 28.30 22.45
CA PHE A 396 15.27 28.82 23.39
C PHE A 396 16.67 28.38 22.97
#